data_AF-A0A5C6VL92-F1
#
_entry.id   AF-A0A5C6VL92-F1
#
_cell.length_a   1.000
_cell.length_b   1.000
_cell.length_c   1.000
_cell.angle_alpha   90.00
_cell.angle_beta   90.00
_cell.angle_gamma   90.00
#
_symmetry.space_group_name_H-M   'P 1'
#
loop_
_entity.id
_entity.type
_entity.pdbx_description
1 polymer ?
#
loop_
_entity_poly.entity_id
_entity_poly.type
_entity_poly.pdbx_seq_one_letter_code
_entity_poly.pdbx_strand_id
1 'polypeptide(L)'
;MNAEPIGDLAASVLASTSWHAIAAMVAQAGDELATQFPIRVGVDNCYVLIDFGDLTKASVPEVLEKANFAVDYLKQLGYHRIVVAGGSMPAFVNEAVDEPDHVGTIHRIEMLVWKAMQRARNDPGIIYGDYGIRNPAAMDGIISKHNNGKIRYTIANQFFILRGRSKQLERLGLQQKALSRLLASSGHYMGAAFSWGDRTVTVAADPESAYMGGPTQWIGIDSNHHIHAVLAEIFEHQTQISAVEARTIG
;
A
#
# COMPACT_ATOMS: atom_id res chain seq x y z
N MET A 1 -22.29 32.89 17.14
CA MET A 1 -20.82 33.06 17.12
C MET A 1 -20.28 31.94 16.26
N ASN A 2 -19.63 32.34 15.17
CA ASN A 2 -19.37 31.53 13.99
C ASN A 2 -18.35 30.43 14.30
N ALA A 3 -18.70 29.19 13.98
CA ALA A 3 -17.75 28.10 13.89
C ALA A 3 -16.93 28.30 12.61
N GLU A 4 -15.66 28.64 12.74
CA GLU A 4 -14.71 28.47 11.63
C GLU A 4 -14.44 26.96 11.44
N PRO A 5 -14.19 26.50 10.21
CA PRO A 5 -14.09 25.09 9.92
C PRO A 5 -12.69 24.57 10.26
N ILE A 6 -12.66 23.44 10.96
CA ILE A 6 -11.50 22.53 11.20
C ILE A 6 -10.70 22.21 9.90
N GLY A 7 -11.25 22.51 8.73
CA GLY A 7 -10.58 22.38 7.43
C GLY A 7 -9.31 23.22 7.26
N ASP A 8 -9.18 24.38 7.91
CA ASP A 8 -7.99 25.24 7.74
C ASP A 8 -6.74 24.70 8.48
N LEU A 9 -6.93 24.00 9.59
CA LEU A 9 -5.84 23.30 10.29
C LEU A 9 -5.34 22.09 9.48
N ALA A 10 -6.23 21.30 8.89
CA ALA A 10 -5.84 20.18 8.03
C ALA A 10 -5.14 20.65 6.72
N ALA A 11 -5.54 21.81 6.18
CA ALA A 11 -4.92 22.39 4.99
C ALA A 11 -3.52 22.96 5.28
N SER A 12 -3.31 23.55 6.45
CA SER A 12 -1.98 24.07 6.85
C SER A 12 -0.97 22.95 7.16
N VAL A 13 -1.43 21.79 7.65
CA VAL A 13 -0.60 20.57 7.89
C VAL A 13 0.07 20.08 6.61
N LEU A 14 -0.54 20.29 5.44
CA LEU A 14 -0.04 19.83 4.14
C LEU A 14 0.82 20.87 3.39
N ALA A 15 0.88 22.13 3.85
CA ALA A 15 1.47 23.25 3.10
C ALA A 15 2.85 23.73 3.58
N SER A 16 3.36 23.24 4.72
CA SER A 16 4.66 23.69 5.26
C SER A 16 5.81 22.80 4.78
N THR A 17 6.80 23.40 4.12
CA THR A 17 8.10 22.77 3.79
C THR A 17 9.13 22.90 4.92
N SER A 18 8.79 23.57 6.03
CA SER A 18 9.70 23.77 7.16
C SER A 18 9.40 22.78 8.29
N TRP A 19 10.39 21.95 8.60
CA TRP A 19 10.29 20.88 9.61
C TRP A 19 10.02 21.39 11.03
N HIS A 20 10.44 22.61 11.35
CA HIS A 20 10.11 23.26 12.63
C HIS A 20 8.62 23.57 12.78
N ALA A 21 7.94 23.92 11.68
CA ALA A 21 6.51 24.18 11.71
C ALA A 21 5.71 22.88 11.84
N ILE A 22 6.12 21.79 11.19
CA ILE A 22 5.45 20.48 11.34
C ILE A 22 5.54 19.99 12.80
N ALA A 23 6.72 20.09 13.42
CA ALA A 23 6.93 19.72 14.83
C ALA A 23 6.08 20.56 15.81
N ALA A 24 6.05 21.89 15.60
CA ALA A 24 5.22 22.79 16.41
C ALA A 24 3.71 22.50 16.24
N MET A 25 3.27 22.16 15.04
CA MET A 25 1.87 21.85 14.74
C MET A 25 1.42 20.50 15.32
N VAL A 26 2.28 19.47 15.34
CA VAL A 26 1.98 18.19 16.01
C VAL A 26 1.85 18.37 17.52
N ALA A 27 2.73 19.18 18.13
CA ALA A 27 2.63 19.52 19.55
C ALA A 27 1.34 20.29 19.85
N GLN A 28 1.01 21.30 19.03
CA GLN A 28 -0.20 22.10 19.19
C GLN A 28 -1.49 21.27 18.99
N ALA A 29 -1.52 20.36 18.02
CA ALA A 29 -2.64 19.44 17.82
C ALA A 29 -2.82 18.48 19.01
N GLY A 30 -1.74 18.06 19.65
CA GLY A 30 -1.79 17.26 20.88
C GLY A 30 -2.46 17.98 22.05
N ASP A 31 -2.14 19.27 22.23
CA ASP A 31 -2.73 20.11 23.27
C ASP A 31 -4.20 20.48 22.97
N GLU A 32 -4.55 20.75 21.70
CA GLU A 32 -5.92 21.07 21.29
C GLU A 32 -6.87 19.86 21.38
N LEU A 33 -6.42 18.65 21.00
CA LEU A 33 -7.21 17.42 21.14
C LEU A 33 -7.57 17.11 22.60
N ALA A 34 -6.68 17.45 23.54
CA ALA A 34 -6.90 17.26 24.97
C ALA A 34 -7.96 18.20 25.57
N THR A 35 -8.29 19.31 24.90
CA THR A 35 -9.24 20.32 25.39
C THR A 35 -10.64 20.21 24.78
N GLN A 36 -10.76 19.64 23.56
CA GLN A 36 -12.05 19.54 22.86
C GLN A 36 -12.78 18.21 23.04
N PHE A 37 -12.10 17.13 23.41
CA PHE A 37 -12.70 15.83 23.69
C PHE A 37 -12.37 15.40 25.13
N PRO A 38 -13.35 15.05 25.99
CA PRO A 38 -13.11 14.63 27.37
C PRO A 38 -12.41 13.27 27.50
N ILE A 39 -11.94 12.69 26.38
CA ILE A 39 -11.15 11.48 26.35
C ILE A 39 -9.69 11.90 26.52
N ARG A 40 -9.17 11.79 27.75
CA ARG A 40 -7.73 11.86 28.00
C ARG A 40 -7.07 10.61 27.44
N VAL A 41 -6.76 10.60 26.15
CA VAL A 41 -5.94 9.54 25.54
C VAL A 41 -4.48 9.88 25.83
N GLY A 42 -3.82 9.06 26.64
CA GLY A 42 -2.37 9.17 26.82
C GLY A 42 -1.64 8.83 25.52
N VAL A 43 -0.49 9.46 25.27
CA VAL A 43 0.33 9.23 24.08
C VAL A 43 0.73 7.75 23.90
N ASP A 44 0.81 7.01 25.00
CA ASP A 44 1.05 5.57 25.07
C ASP A 44 -0.13 4.72 24.53
N ASN A 45 -1.32 5.32 24.43
CA ASN A 45 -2.54 4.69 23.92
C ASN A 45 -2.92 5.16 22.51
N CYS A 46 -2.08 5.99 21.89
CA CYS A 46 -2.28 6.47 20.52
C CYS A 46 -1.51 5.63 19.50
N TYR A 47 -2.13 5.46 18.33
CA TYR A 47 -1.44 5.12 17.10
C TYR A 47 -1.16 6.42 16.36
N VAL A 48 0.07 6.61 15.88
CA VAL A 48 0.42 7.74 15.00
C VAL A 48 0.72 7.21 13.62
N LEU A 49 0.08 7.80 12.60
CA LEU A 49 0.32 7.48 11.21
C LEU A 49 1.31 8.47 10.61
N ILE A 50 2.46 7.97 10.15
CA ILE A 50 3.34 8.67 9.22
C ILE A 50 2.90 8.26 7.82
N ASP A 51 2.31 9.20 7.10
CA ASP A 51 1.82 8.99 5.75
C ASP A 51 2.77 9.63 4.72
N PHE A 52 3.40 8.78 3.91
CA PHE A 52 4.25 9.20 2.80
C PHE A 52 3.49 9.39 1.47
N GLY A 53 2.19 9.06 1.43
CA GLY A 53 1.37 9.18 0.23
C GLY A 53 1.95 8.42 -0.96
N ASP A 54 2.03 9.09 -2.11
CA ASP A 54 2.49 8.52 -3.37
C ASP A 54 4.01 8.37 -3.40
N LEU A 55 4.48 7.12 -3.44
CA LEU A 55 5.90 6.76 -3.45
C LEU A 55 6.43 6.44 -4.85
N THR A 56 5.63 6.54 -5.91
CA THR A 56 6.00 6.08 -7.27
C THR A 56 7.28 6.69 -7.84
N LYS A 57 7.66 7.89 -7.38
CA LYS A 57 8.87 8.62 -7.80
C LYS A 57 9.94 8.69 -6.72
N ALA A 58 9.69 8.11 -5.55
CA ALA A 58 10.60 8.14 -4.43
C ALA A 58 11.64 7.01 -4.53
N SER A 59 12.72 7.12 -3.75
CA SER A 59 13.70 6.04 -3.59
C SER A 59 13.62 5.44 -2.19
N VAL A 60 13.93 4.13 -2.07
CA VAL A 60 13.96 3.45 -0.76
C VAL A 60 14.88 4.15 0.25
N PRO A 61 16.13 4.54 -0.09
CA PRO A 61 17.01 5.22 0.88
C PRO A 61 16.44 6.53 1.40
N GLU A 62 15.85 7.34 0.51
CA GLU A 62 15.25 8.63 0.88
C GLU A 62 14.06 8.44 1.84
N VAL A 63 13.14 7.53 1.53
CA VAL A 63 11.97 7.29 2.36
C VAL A 63 12.39 6.65 3.69
N LEU A 64 13.39 5.76 3.68
CA LEU A 64 13.93 5.14 4.88
C LEU A 64 14.58 6.15 5.83
N GLU A 65 15.35 7.10 5.30
CA GLU A 65 15.95 8.18 6.10
C GLU A 65 14.86 9.01 6.80
N LYS A 66 13.86 9.47 6.03
CA LYS A 66 12.73 10.25 6.55
C LYS A 66 11.92 9.47 7.59
N ALA A 67 11.63 8.19 7.32
CA ALA A 67 10.85 7.34 8.22
C ALA A 67 11.59 7.09 9.54
N ASN A 68 12.90 6.84 9.49
CA ASN A 68 13.71 6.70 10.70
C ASN A 68 13.70 7.97 11.55
N PHE A 69 13.93 9.12 10.92
CA PHE A 69 13.91 10.41 11.62
C PHE A 69 12.55 10.67 12.29
N ALA A 70 11.45 10.47 11.56
CA ALA A 70 10.11 10.68 12.08
C ALA A 70 9.76 9.71 13.23
N VAL A 71 10.14 8.43 13.10
CA VAL A 71 9.95 7.43 14.17
C VAL A 71 10.74 7.81 15.43
N ASP A 72 12.01 8.19 15.29
CA ASP A 72 12.84 8.58 16.43
C ASP A 72 12.26 9.81 17.15
N TYR A 73 11.80 10.80 16.38
CA TYR A 73 11.16 11.99 16.93
C TYR A 73 9.85 11.66 17.67
N LEU A 74 8.94 10.89 17.07
CA LEU A 74 7.67 10.50 17.69
C LEU A 74 7.87 9.65 18.95
N LYS A 75 8.89 8.79 18.97
CA LYS A 75 9.25 8.02 20.17
C LYS A 75 9.75 8.90 21.30
N GLN A 76 10.51 9.96 20.99
CA GLN A 76 10.94 10.94 22.01
C GLN A 76 9.74 11.69 22.62
N LEU A 77 8.65 11.84 21.86
CA LEU A 77 7.38 12.40 22.33
C LEU A 77 6.51 11.39 23.11
N GLY A 78 6.97 10.14 23.26
CA GLY A 78 6.26 9.09 24.01
C GLY A 78 5.31 8.22 23.19
N TYR A 79 5.28 8.36 21.86
CA TYR A 79 4.49 7.48 21.01
C TYR A 79 5.21 6.14 20.78
N HIS A 80 4.51 5.04 21.08
CA HIS A 80 5.06 3.69 20.97
C HIS A 80 4.46 2.85 19.84
N ARG A 81 3.34 3.30 19.23
CA ARG A 81 2.69 2.62 18.10
C ARG A 81 2.66 3.56 16.90
N ILE A 82 3.59 3.37 15.98
CA ILE A 82 3.79 4.25 14.83
C ILE A 82 3.57 3.45 13.56
N VAL A 83 2.55 3.81 12.80
CA VAL A 83 2.26 3.24 11.50
C VAL A 83 3.02 4.01 10.43
N VAL A 84 3.78 3.31 9.59
CA VAL A 84 4.47 3.89 8.44
C VAL A 84 3.74 3.43 7.19
N ALA A 85 3.09 4.36 6.48
CA ALA A 85 2.28 4.07 5.29
C ALA A 85 2.81 4.82 4.06
N GLY A 86 2.56 4.22 2.89
CA GLY A 86 2.82 4.80 1.58
C GLY A 86 2.30 3.87 0.48
N GLY A 87 2.24 4.37 -0.75
CA GLY A 87 1.72 3.60 -1.87
C GLY A 87 2.61 3.72 -3.11
N SER A 88 3.14 2.58 -3.57
CA SER A 88 3.98 2.53 -4.78
C SER A 88 3.23 2.24 -6.08
N MET A 89 1.92 1.93 -6.02
CA MET A 89 1.14 1.70 -7.23
C MET A 89 0.99 3.00 -8.02
N PRO A 90 1.33 3.05 -9.32
CA PRO A 90 1.10 4.24 -10.14
C PRO A 90 -0.38 4.57 -10.33
N ALA A 91 -0.67 5.86 -10.53
CA ALA A 91 -2.02 6.33 -10.79
C ALA A 91 -2.55 5.73 -12.09
N PHE A 92 -1.67 5.52 -13.07
CA PHE A 92 -2.02 4.92 -14.35
C PHE A 92 -1.20 3.68 -14.65
N VAL A 93 -1.87 2.61 -15.10
CA VAL A 93 -1.21 1.32 -15.41
C VAL A 93 -0.16 1.44 -16.52
N ASN A 94 -0.25 2.45 -17.38
CA ASN A 94 0.75 2.70 -18.42
C ASN A 94 2.04 3.36 -17.89
N GLU A 95 2.10 3.72 -16.62
CA GLU A 95 3.34 4.11 -15.93
C GLU A 95 4.02 2.88 -15.30
N ALA A 96 3.28 1.77 -15.15
CA ALA A 96 3.78 0.49 -14.69
C ALA A 96 4.29 -0.40 -15.82
N VAL A 97 3.55 -0.39 -16.94
CA VAL A 97 3.82 -1.18 -18.15
C VAL A 97 3.43 -0.34 -19.35
N ASP A 98 4.41 0.22 -20.05
CA ASP A 98 4.18 1.20 -21.11
C ASP A 98 3.51 0.59 -22.34
N GLU A 99 3.86 -0.67 -22.66
CA GLU A 99 3.37 -1.39 -23.83
C GLU A 99 2.09 -2.20 -23.51
N PRO A 100 1.03 -2.12 -24.35
CA PRO A 100 -0.13 -2.99 -24.22
C PRO A 100 0.24 -4.48 -24.37
N ASP A 101 -0.49 -5.36 -23.69
CA ASP A 101 -0.30 -6.82 -23.71
C ASP A 101 1.07 -7.29 -23.17
N HIS A 102 1.70 -6.46 -22.34
CA HIS A 102 2.95 -6.76 -21.66
C HIS A 102 2.76 -6.92 -20.15
N VAL A 103 3.81 -7.42 -19.51
CA VAL A 103 3.92 -7.53 -18.06
C VAL A 103 5.04 -6.62 -17.56
N GLY A 104 4.93 -6.17 -16.32
CA GLY A 104 5.99 -5.43 -15.66
C GLY A 104 5.91 -5.58 -14.15
N THR A 105 6.95 -5.11 -13.47
CA THR A 105 7.04 -5.17 -12.01
C THR A 105 7.31 -3.80 -11.43
N ILE A 106 6.67 -3.50 -10.31
CA ILE A 106 6.89 -2.28 -9.54
C ILE A 106 7.31 -2.66 -8.14
N HIS A 107 8.36 -2.04 -7.61
CA HIS A 107 8.76 -2.23 -6.23
C HIS A 107 7.75 -1.60 -5.26
N ARG A 108 7.42 -2.31 -4.18
CA ARG A 108 6.67 -1.80 -3.04
C ARG A 108 7.63 -1.11 -2.09
N ILE A 109 7.91 0.17 -2.34
CA ILE A 109 8.87 0.98 -1.58
C ILE A 109 8.49 1.00 -0.10
N GLU A 110 7.21 1.18 0.22
CA GLU A 110 6.67 1.12 1.58
C GLU A 110 7.02 -0.20 2.29
N MET A 111 6.90 -1.34 1.61
CA MET A 111 7.23 -2.66 2.17
C MET A 111 8.74 -2.81 2.37
N LEU A 112 9.54 -2.36 1.40
CA LEU A 112 11.00 -2.41 1.49
C LEU A 112 11.54 -1.53 2.63
N VAL A 113 10.98 -0.32 2.80
CA VAL A 113 11.33 0.61 3.88
C VAL A 113 10.96 -0.01 5.23
N TRP A 114 9.72 -0.49 5.40
CA TRP A 114 9.30 -1.11 6.65
C TRP A 114 10.16 -2.33 7.01
N LYS A 115 10.44 -3.21 6.05
CA LYS A 115 11.33 -4.36 6.28
C LYS A 115 12.73 -3.95 6.70
N ALA A 116 13.29 -2.90 6.10
CA ALA A 116 14.60 -2.36 6.46
C ALA A 116 14.60 -1.79 7.89
N MET A 117 13.55 -1.05 8.29
CA MET A 117 13.38 -0.57 9.65
C MET A 117 13.27 -1.72 10.65
N GLN A 118 12.47 -2.74 10.36
CA GLN A 118 12.33 -3.92 11.23
C GLN A 118 13.64 -4.67 11.40
N ARG A 119 14.44 -4.83 10.33
CA ARG A 119 15.76 -5.48 10.43
C ARG A 119 16.74 -4.68 11.29
N ALA A 120 16.69 -3.35 11.19
CA ALA A 120 17.61 -2.48 11.91
C ALA A 120 17.24 -2.29 13.39
N ARG A 121 15.93 -2.29 13.70
CA ARG A 121 15.41 -1.87 15.02
C ARG A 121 14.76 -3.01 15.81
N ASN A 122 14.30 -4.06 15.14
CA ASN A 122 13.42 -5.11 15.67
C ASN A 122 12.35 -4.58 16.64
N ASP A 123 11.64 -3.55 16.20
CA ASP A 123 10.66 -2.88 17.03
C ASP A 123 9.23 -3.26 16.59
N PRO A 124 8.45 -3.98 17.41
CA PRO A 124 7.06 -4.29 17.09
C PRO A 124 6.15 -3.05 17.10
N GLY A 125 6.60 -1.93 17.66
CA GLY A 125 5.89 -0.65 17.66
C GLY A 125 5.89 0.06 16.30
N ILE A 126 6.73 -0.36 15.35
CA ILE A 126 6.75 0.16 13.98
C ILE A 126 5.90 -0.74 13.08
N ILE A 127 4.74 -0.22 12.71
CA ILE A 127 3.67 -0.98 12.07
C ILE A 127 3.61 -0.62 10.59
N TYR A 128 3.43 -1.63 9.74
CA TYR A 128 3.26 -1.43 8.32
C TYR A 128 1.87 -0.86 8.00
N GLY A 129 1.82 0.18 7.17
CA GLY A 129 0.60 0.70 6.55
C GLY A 129 0.67 0.62 5.02
N ASP A 130 -0.49 0.47 4.38
CA ASP A 130 -0.61 0.21 2.95
C ASP A 130 -1.81 0.96 2.35
N TYR A 131 -1.67 1.40 1.10
CA TYR A 131 -2.74 1.99 0.28
C TYR A 131 -3.46 0.99 -0.62
N GLY A 132 -3.03 -0.27 -0.62
CA GLY A 132 -3.58 -1.32 -1.44
C GLY A 132 -3.10 -1.28 -2.89
N ILE A 133 -3.95 -1.78 -3.78
CA ILE A 133 -3.68 -1.86 -5.23
C ILE A 133 -4.02 -0.56 -5.99
N ARG A 134 -4.12 0.58 -5.30
CA ARG A 134 -4.40 1.89 -5.88
C ARG A 134 -3.42 2.95 -5.40
N ASN A 135 -3.18 3.91 -6.27
CA ASN A 135 -2.36 5.07 -5.94
C ASN A 135 -3.13 5.99 -4.96
N PRO A 136 -2.48 6.49 -3.90
CA PRO A 136 -3.08 7.40 -2.92
C PRO A 136 -3.52 8.75 -3.49
N ALA A 137 -2.86 9.22 -4.57
CA ALA A 137 -3.19 10.44 -5.28
C ALA A 137 -4.17 10.22 -6.45
N ALA A 138 -4.69 9.01 -6.65
CA ALA A 138 -5.66 8.75 -7.71
C ALA A 138 -6.99 9.48 -7.43
N MET A 139 -7.43 10.31 -8.37
CA MET A 139 -8.71 10.99 -8.29
C MET A 139 -9.89 10.02 -8.49
N ASP A 140 -10.91 10.16 -7.64
CA ASP A 140 -12.17 9.44 -7.80
C ASP A 140 -13.04 10.02 -8.92
N GLY A 141 -13.91 9.19 -9.49
CA GLY A 141 -14.91 9.62 -10.48
C GLY A 141 -14.42 9.83 -11.92
N ILE A 142 -13.12 9.65 -12.20
CA ILE A 142 -12.59 9.74 -13.58
C ILE A 142 -12.85 8.44 -14.34
N ILE A 143 -13.82 8.47 -15.26
CA ILE A 143 -14.10 7.34 -16.18
C ILE A 143 -13.21 7.48 -17.41
N SER A 144 -12.10 6.73 -17.46
CA SER A 144 -11.26 6.68 -18.66
C SER A 144 -11.98 6.00 -19.83
N LYS A 145 -12.08 6.73 -20.97
CA LYS A 145 -12.62 6.20 -22.23
C LYS A 145 -11.74 5.09 -22.83
N HIS A 146 -10.46 5.01 -22.44
CA HIS A 146 -9.48 4.03 -22.92
C HIS A 146 -9.09 3.00 -21.85
N ASN A 147 -10.02 2.66 -20.95
CA ASN A 147 -9.75 1.62 -19.95
C ASN A 147 -9.35 0.29 -20.63
N ASN A 148 -8.42 -0.41 -20.03
CA ASN A 148 -7.86 -1.69 -20.50
C ASN A 148 -8.07 -2.77 -19.44
N GLY A 149 -8.05 -4.03 -19.87
CA GLY A 149 -7.95 -5.17 -18.96
C GLY A 149 -6.63 -5.08 -18.20
N LYS A 150 -6.65 -5.42 -16.92
CA LYS A 150 -5.45 -5.42 -16.09
C LYS A 150 -5.66 -6.27 -14.85
N ILE A 151 -4.57 -6.89 -14.41
CA ILE A 151 -4.48 -7.60 -13.14
C ILE A 151 -3.29 -6.99 -12.38
N ARG A 152 -3.53 -6.61 -11.13
CA ARG A 152 -2.49 -6.12 -10.19
C ARG A 152 -2.25 -7.20 -9.16
N TYR A 153 -1.24 -8.02 -9.42
CA TYR A 153 -0.92 -9.17 -8.59
C TYR A 153 0.22 -8.81 -7.63
N THR A 154 0.15 -9.22 -6.37
CA THR A 154 1.17 -8.86 -5.36
C THR A 154 2.12 -10.03 -5.17
N ILE A 155 3.40 -9.77 -5.37
CA ILE A 155 4.48 -10.75 -5.16
C ILE A 155 5.47 -10.20 -4.14
N ALA A 156 6.45 -11.00 -3.70
CA ALA A 156 7.44 -10.57 -2.71
C ALA A 156 8.08 -9.22 -3.09
N ASN A 157 7.94 -8.22 -2.22
CA ASN A 157 8.41 -6.84 -2.37
C ASN A 157 7.93 -6.06 -3.61
N GLN A 158 7.03 -6.61 -4.43
CA GLN A 158 6.67 -6.00 -5.72
C GLN A 158 5.18 -6.20 -6.06
N PHE A 159 4.71 -5.42 -7.02
CA PHE A 159 3.52 -5.73 -7.80
C PHE A 159 3.95 -6.33 -9.13
N PHE A 160 3.32 -7.43 -9.54
CA PHE A 160 3.35 -7.99 -10.88
C PHE A 160 2.12 -7.54 -11.65
N ILE A 161 2.32 -6.64 -12.61
CA ILE A 161 1.26 -6.01 -13.38
C ILE A 161 1.12 -6.69 -14.73
N LEU A 162 -0.09 -7.16 -15.03
CA LEU A 162 -0.44 -7.64 -16.35
C LEU A 162 -1.37 -6.62 -16.99
N ARG A 163 -0.98 -6.07 -18.14
CA ARG A 163 -1.74 -5.03 -18.83
C ARG A 163 -2.22 -5.55 -20.18
N GLY A 164 -3.52 -5.48 -20.42
CA GLY A 164 -4.12 -5.73 -21.73
C GLY A 164 -4.20 -4.48 -22.61
N ARG A 165 -4.94 -4.59 -23.70
CA ARG A 165 -5.18 -3.52 -24.67
C ARG A 165 -6.44 -2.68 -24.40
N SER A 166 -6.63 -1.61 -25.18
CA SER A 166 -7.81 -0.76 -25.07
C SER A 166 -9.12 -1.56 -25.18
N LYS A 167 -10.12 -1.24 -24.33
CA LYS A 167 -11.46 -1.86 -24.39
C LYS A 167 -12.19 -1.65 -25.73
N GLN A 168 -11.74 -0.68 -26.53
CA GLN A 168 -12.26 -0.42 -27.87
C GLN A 168 -11.79 -1.47 -28.88
N LEU A 169 -10.66 -2.14 -28.61
CA LEU A 169 -10.11 -3.20 -29.46
C LEU A 169 -10.62 -4.58 -29.04
N GLU A 170 -10.76 -4.83 -27.74
CA GLU A 170 -11.25 -6.10 -27.21
C GLU A 170 -12.04 -5.89 -25.91
N ARG A 171 -13.11 -6.66 -25.71
CA ARG A 171 -13.92 -6.61 -24.49
C ARG A 171 -13.08 -6.93 -23.25
N LEU A 172 -13.22 -6.13 -22.20
CA LEU A 172 -12.48 -6.30 -20.94
C LEU A 172 -12.56 -7.72 -20.38
N GLY A 173 -13.74 -8.34 -20.39
CA GLY A 173 -13.90 -9.71 -19.88
C GLY A 173 -13.03 -10.74 -20.61
N LEU A 174 -12.87 -10.62 -21.94
CA LEU A 174 -12.02 -11.53 -22.72
C LEU A 174 -10.54 -11.29 -22.41
N GLN A 175 -10.14 -10.03 -22.33
CA GLN A 175 -8.79 -9.65 -21.88
C GLN A 175 -8.49 -10.26 -20.52
N GLN A 176 -9.41 -10.16 -19.55
CA GLN A 176 -9.18 -10.68 -18.21
C GLN A 176 -9.01 -12.20 -18.16
N LYS A 177 -9.70 -12.96 -19.02
CA LYS A 177 -9.43 -14.41 -19.16
C LYS A 177 -8.03 -14.67 -19.70
N ALA A 178 -7.61 -13.93 -20.72
CA ALA A 178 -6.26 -14.06 -21.28
C ALA A 178 -5.18 -13.69 -20.25
N LEU A 179 -5.36 -12.58 -19.54
CA LEU A 179 -4.45 -12.15 -18.47
C LEU A 179 -4.44 -13.14 -17.29
N SER A 180 -5.58 -13.75 -16.96
CA SER A 180 -5.64 -14.78 -15.90
C SER A 180 -4.85 -16.02 -16.27
N ARG A 181 -4.89 -16.46 -17.54
CA ARG A 181 -4.04 -17.56 -18.04
C ARG A 181 -2.57 -17.19 -17.98
N LEU A 182 -2.24 -15.98 -18.44
CA LEU A 182 -0.87 -15.49 -18.41
C LEU A 182 -0.32 -15.46 -16.99
N LEU A 183 -1.11 -14.96 -16.03
CA LEU A 183 -0.76 -14.99 -14.61
C LEU A 183 -0.60 -16.44 -14.10
N ALA A 184 -1.55 -17.33 -14.36
CA ALA A 184 -1.47 -18.72 -13.91
C ALA A 184 -0.22 -19.45 -14.45
N SER A 185 0.27 -19.07 -15.64
CA SER A 185 1.50 -19.62 -16.24
C SER A 185 2.79 -18.86 -15.93
N SER A 186 2.74 -17.72 -15.21
CA SER A 186 3.89 -16.82 -15.08
C SER A 186 4.97 -17.29 -14.10
N GLY A 187 4.68 -18.32 -13.29
CA GLY A 187 5.52 -18.71 -12.15
C GLY A 187 5.37 -17.79 -10.92
N HIS A 188 4.66 -16.67 -11.04
CA HIS A 188 4.36 -15.77 -9.92
C HIS A 188 3.06 -16.11 -9.19
N TYR A 189 2.16 -16.86 -9.83
CA TYR A 189 0.86 -17.21 -9.27
C TYR A 189 1.00 -18.12 -8.04
N MET A 190 0.43 -17.69 -6.91
CA MET A 190 0.51 -18.35 -5.60
C MET A 190 -0.48 -19.53 -5.45
N GLY A 191 -1.31 -19.78 -6.45
CA GLY A 191 -2.21 -20.93 -6.50
C GLY A 191 -3.61 -20.67 -5.95
N ALA A 192 -4.59 -21.44 -6.45
CA ALA A 192 -6.02 -21.24 -6.17
C ALA A 192 -6.41 -21.33 -4.69
N ALA A 193 -5.57 -21.95 -3.85
CA ALA A 193 -5.80 -22.07 -2.41
C ALA A 193 -5.31 -20.85 -1.62
N PHE A 194 -4.50 -19.98 -2.20
CA PHE A 194 -3.85 -18.87 -1.49
C PHE A 194 -4.84 -17.80 -1.03
N SER A 195 -5.79 -17.41 -1.89
CA SER A 195 -6.84 -16.45 -1.57
C SER A 195 -8.11 -16.66 -2.40
N TRP A 196 -9.19 -15.95 -2.06
CA TRP A 196 -10.39 -15.93 -2.90
C TRP A 196 -10.10 -15.30 -4.27
N GLY A 197 -9.27 -14.26 -4.31
CA GLY A 197 -8.81 -13.64 -5.56
C GLY A 197 -8.11 -14.65 -6.45
N ASP A 198 -7.18 -15.43 -5.88
CA ASP A 198 -6.44 -16.45 -6.61
C ASP A 198 -7.35 -17.55 -7.15
N ARG A 199 -8.28 -18.06 -6.33
CA ARG A 199 -9.28 -19.03 -6.80
C ARG A 199 -10.05 -18.51 -7.99
N THR A 200 -10.44 -17.23 -7.95
CA THR A 200 -11.20 -16.59 -9.02
C THR A 200 -10.36 -16.42 -10.29
N VAL A 201 -9.06 -16.12 -10.17
CA VAL A 201 -8.11 -16.13 -11.29
C VAL A 201 -8.04 -17.52 -11.95
N THR A 202 -7.96 -18.60 -11.18
CA THR A 202 -7.98 -19.97 -11.73
C THR A 202 -9.29 -20.24 -12.49
N VAL A 203 -10.44 -19.86 -11.92
CA VAL A 203 -11.74 -19.98 -12.59
C VAL A 203 -11.79 -19.14 -13.87
N ALA A 204 -11.21 -17.94 -13.88
CA ALA A 204 -11.17 -17.10 -15.08
C ALA A 204 -10.21 -17.61 -16.16
N ALA A 205 -9.11 -18.26 -15.74
CA ALA A 205 -8.10 -18.84 -16.62
C ALA A 205 -8.61 -20.10 -17.35
N ASP A 206 -9.53 -20.85 -16.74
CA ASP A 206 -10.14 -22.04 -17.33
C ASP A 206 -10.81 -21.72 -18.69
N PRO A 207 -10.42 -22.40 -19.79
CA PRO A 207 -11.07 -22.27 -21.10
C PRO A 207 -12.59 -22.50 -21.07
N GLU A 208 -13.06 -23.45 -20.27
CA GLU A 208 -14.46 -23.89 -20.21
C GLU A 208 -15.32 -23.00 -19.31
N SER A 209 -14.71 -22.19 -18.46
CA SER A 209 -15.41 -21.29 -17.56
C SER A 209 -16.07 -20.14 -18.31
N ALA A 210 -17.33 -19.82 -17.99
CA ALA A 210 -17.99 -18.62 -18.53
C ALA A 210 -17.63 -17.33 -17.77
N TYR A 211 -16.80 -17.42 -16.73
CA TYR A 211 -16.48 -16.27 -15.88
C TYR A 211 -15.63 -15.24 -16.62
N MET A 212 -16.09 -13.99 -16.61
CA MET A 212 -15.38 -12.84 -17.21
C MET A 212 -15.08 -11.76 -16.17
N GLY A 213 -16.00 -11.52 -15.23
CA GLY A 213 -15.91 -10.45 -14.24
C GLY A 213 -16.04 -9.04 -14.83
N GLY A 214 -16.68 -8.13 -14.10
CA GLY A 214 -16.70 -6.70 -14.37
C GLY A 214 -15.54 -5.95 -13.72
N PRO A 215 -15.29 -4.67 -14.07
CA PRO A 215 -14.17 -3.89 -13.52
C PRO A 215 -14.12 -3.87 -11.99
N THR A 216 -15.25 -3.67 -11.31
CA THR A 216 -15.33 -3.66 -9.84
C THR A 216 -15.01 -5.02 -9.23
N GLN A 217 -15.42 -6.12 -9.89
CA GLN A 217 -15.09 -7.47 -9.43
C GLN A 217 -13.59 -7.72 -9.51
N TRP A 218 -12.94 -7.29 -10.59
CA TRP A 218 -11.49 -7.41 -10.74
C TRP A 218 -10.70 -6.55 -9.75
N ILE A 219 -11.20 -5.36 -9.39
CA ILE A 219 -10.64 -4.59 -8.27
C ILE A 219 -10.73 -5.39 -6.97
N GLY A 220 -11.88 -6.01 -6.68
CA GLY A 220 -12.06 -6.84 -5.50
C GLY A 220 -11.12 -8.06 -5.48
N ILE A 221 -10.93 -8.71 -6.63
CA ILE A 221 -10.02 -9.86 -6.80
C ILE A 221 -8.58 -9.44 -6.51
N ASP A 222 -8.10 -8.36 -7.15
CA ASP A 222 -6.76 -7.82 -6.95
C ASP A 222 -6.53 -7.43 -5.48
N SER A 223 -7.48 -6.69 -4.87
CA SER A 223 -7.41 -6.26 -3.48
C SER A 223 -7.40 -7.44 -2.50
N ASN A 224 -8.21 -8.46 -2.73
CA ASN A 224 -8.27 -9.63 -1.85
C ASN A 224 -6.95 -10.40 -1.84
N HIS A 225 -6.40 -10.65 -3.02
CA HIS A 225 -5.09 -11.29 -3.16
C HIS A 225 -4.00 -10.45 -2.51
N HIS A 226 -3.99 -9.13 -2.76
CA HIS A 226 -3.01 -8.22 -2.20
C HIS A 226 -2.99 -8.24 -0.65
N ILE A 227 -4.16 -8.18 -0.01
CA ILE A 227 -4.26 -8.27 1.46
C ILE A 227 -3.66 -9.59 1.97
N HIS A 228 -3.97 -10.72 1.32
CA HIS A 228 -3.37 -12.02 1.70
C HIS A 228 -1.85 -12.02 1.53
N ALA A 229 -1.34 -11.54 0.40
CA ALA A 229 0.09 -11.49 0.09
C ALA A 229 0.86 -10.59 1.07
N VAL A 230 0.33 -9.41 1.38
CA VAL A 230 0.93 -8.47 2.34
C VAL A 230 0.98 -9.08 3.74
N LEU A 231 -0.12 -9.66 4.23
CA LEU A 231 -0.15 -10.27 5.56
C LEU A 231 0.81 -11.46 5.66
N ALA A 232 0.86 -12.32 4.63
CA ALA A 232 1.79 -13.44 4.58
C ALA A 232 3.24 -12.95 4.63
N GLU A 233 3.57 -11.91 3.87
CA GLU A 233 4.93 -11.36 3.80
C GLU A 233 5.36 -10.66 5.12
N ILE A 234 4.45 -9.94 5.78
CA ILE A 234 4.70 -9.36 7.12
C ILE A 234 5.01 -10.48 8.12
N PHE A 235 4.16 -11.51 8.16
CA PHE A 235 4.30 -12.63 9.08
C PHE A 235 5.60 -13.40 8.84
N GLU A 236 5.92 -13.68 7.58
CA GLU A 236 7.16 -14.36 7.20
C GLU A 236 8.38 -13.55 7.64
N HIS A 237 8.41 -12.25 7.35
CA HIS A 237 9.53 -11.37 7.69
C HIS A 237 9.73 -11.24 9.20
N GLN A 238 8.64 -11.11 9.97
CA GLN A 238 8.71 -11.09 11.45
C GLN A 238 9.24 -12.41 12.00
N THR A 239 8.77 -13.55 11.47
CA THR A 239 9.24 -14.88 11.86
C THR A 239 10.74 -15.05 11.58
N GLN A 240 11.22 -14.55 10.43
CA GLN A 240 12.63 -14.58 10.07
C GLN A 240 13.48 -13.76 11.04
N ILE A 241 13.04 -12.57 11.45
CA ILE A 241 13.76 -11.76 12.43
C ILE A 241 13.85 -12.47 13.78
N SER A 242 12.73 -12.96 14.32
CA SER A 242 12.73 -13.68 15.61
C SER A 242 13.60 -14.94 15.60
N ALA A 243 13.65 -15.66 14.47
CA ALA A 243 14.50 -16.84 14.32
C ALA A 243 16.00 -16.51 14.33
N VAL A 244 16.39 -15.36 13.77
CA VAL A 244 17.79 -14.90 13.79
C VAL A 244 18.21 -14.51 15.21
N GLU A 245 17.33 -13.83 15.96
CA GLU A 245 17.62 -13.48 17.36
C GLU A 245 17.80 -14.70 18.25
N ALA A 246 16.92 -15.69 18.12
CA ALA A 246 17.00 -16.93 18.89
C ALA A 246 18.33 -17.69 18.67
N ARG A 247 18.91 -17.60 17.46
CA ARG A 247 20.20 -18.20 17.12
C ARG A 247 21.41 -17.40 17.59
N THR A 248 21.24 -16.10 17.86
CA THR A 248 22.32 -15.21 18.29
C THR A 248 22.50 -15.25 19.81
N ILE A 249 21.46 -15.66 20.55
CA ILE A 249 21.43 -15.73 22.01
C ILE A 249 21.80 -17.13 22.54
N GLY A 250 21.68 -18.18 21.72
CA GLY A 250 22.03 -19.57 22.06
C GLY A 250 23.45 -19.94 21.65
#